data_AF-A0A443SK15-F1
#
_entry.id   AF-A0A443SK15-F1
#
_cell.length_a   1.000
_cell.length_b   1.000
_cell.length_c   1.000
_cell.angle_alpha   90.00
_cell.angle_beta   90.00
_cell.angle_gamma   90.00
#
_symmetry.space_group_name_H-M   'P 1'
#
loop_
_entity.id
_entity.type
_entity.pdbx_description
1 polymer ?
#
loop_
_entity_poly.entity_id
_entity_poly.type
_entity_poly.pdbx_seq_one_letter_code
_entity_poly.pdbx_strand_id
1 'polypeptide(L)'
;METIGFSSTKTRVNHVFGIRISAQVPGGIYTDLYHGKVLKSLLKEDDDTKNRWVAYDTWTFQKHFMIPSGFRTKRGVYLTAHGIDTVSEIFLNGQLIGKTENMFVRYQFDMKPFLLNGSNVITVKFTSPVLYGKKKHDEQLKKYPIPPVCAPDVQHGECHVNYLRKMQCSFSWDWGPAFPSVGIWKSLDIEAYDYGLIRDIIVHTIYTPENRWIVNTSLVIESVTYNFRATVKIHLNDRLLLQTNIVVTSMPQHPMIVNFPILLPTSEKVKLWWPNGAGYMTSNGYKNLKRTLYTLRATIIPENSPEQSNTKSVSIGFRTIKLIQEQLTTQSSSFYFTVNGHSMFMRGSNWIPAEIFPERMNKERLKSLLLSAKKANINMLRVWGGGIYEPDDFYELANEMGILIWQDLMFAVALYPSNNEFRQSVATEVQQQVRRLQHNPCIAVWAGNNENEEAIASSWWPE
;
A
#
# COMPACT_ATOMS: atom_id res chain seq x y z
N MET A 1 -21.27 5.47 -7.00
CA MET A 1 -20.82 4.83 -5.74
C MET A 1 -20.96 5.86 -4.64
N GLU A 2 -21.67 5.52 -3.58
CA GLU A 2 -21.76 6.35 -2.38
C GLU A 2 -20.81 5.79 -1.32
N THR A 3 -20.09 6.66 -0.62
CA THR A 3 -19.09 6.26 0.38
C THR A 3 -19.24 7.06 1.66
N ILE A 4 -19.14 6.38 2.80
CA ILE A 4 -19.07 7.00 4.13
C ILE A 4 -17.78 6.56 4.79
N GLY A 5 -16.88 7.52 5.05
CA GLY A 5 -15.68 7.27 5.83
C GLY A 5 -15.96 7.30 7.32
N PHE A 6 -15.28 6.46 8.09
CA PHE A 6 -15.37 6.49 9.56
C PHE A 6 -14.54 7.59 10.22
N SER A 7 -13.86 8.45 9.45
CA SER A 7 -13.04 9.54 9.97
C SER A 7 -13.87 10.53 10.79
N SER A 8 -13.33 10.95 11.94
CA SER A 8 -13.80 12.06 12.80
C SER A 8 -14.76 11.83 13.98
N THR A 9 -14.92 10.63 14.57
CA THR A 9 -15.65 10.55 15.87
C THR A 9 -15.33 9.35 16.75
N LYS A 10 -15.27 9.62 18.07
CA LYS A 10 -14.82 8.79 19.20
C LYS A 10 -15.20 7.32 19.10
N THR A 11 -14.24 6.48 18.74
CA THR A 11 -14.32 5.02 18.88
C THR A 11 -14.04 4.65 20.33
N ARG A 12 -14.82 3.74 20.93
CA ARG A 12 -14.47 3.21 22.26
C ARG A 12 -13.45 2.10 22.09
N VAL A 13 -12.29 2.29 22.71
CA VAL A 13 -11.34 1.20 22.94
C VAL A 13 -11.74 0.48 24.23
N ASN A 14 -11.78 -0.85 24.25
CA ASN A 14 -12.11 -1.62 25.45
C ASN A 14 -11.06 -2.73 25.65
N HIS A 15 -10.68 -2.92 26.92
CA HIS A 15 -9.62 -3.82 27.39
C HIS A 15 -10.18 -4.74 28.50
N VAL A 16 -9.56 -5.91 28.70
CA VAL A 16 -9.70 -6.78 29.88
C VAL A 16 -9.64 -6.03 31.25
N PHE A 17 -8.89 -4.92 31.40
CA PHE A 17 -8.78 -4.09 32.61
C PHE A 17 -9.63 -2.80 32.60
N GLY A 18 -10.55 -2.64 31.64
CA GLY A 18 -11.56 -1.57 31.68
C GLY A 18 -11.14 -0.19 31.15
N ILE A 19 -9.98 -0.07 30.50
CA ILE A 19 -9.57 1.18 29.84
C ILE A 19 -10.54 1.51 28.71
N ARG A 20 -11.14 2.71 28.77
CA ARG A 20 -12.03 3.27 27.75
C ARG A 20 -11.62 4.67 27.36
N ILE A 21 -11.17 4.81 26.13
CA ILE A 21 -10.73 6.06 25.54
C ILE A 21 -11.43 6.31 24.21
N SER A 22 -11.33 7.55 23.72
CA SER A 22 -11.71 7.90 22.35
C SER A 22 -10.57 7.56 21.41
N ALA A 23 -10.86 6.83 20.34
CA ALA A 23 -9.90 6.49 19.30
C ALA A 23 -10.21 7.20 17.97
N GLN A 24 -9.17 7.43 17.18
CA GLN A 24 -9.22 8.01 15.84
C GLN A 24 -9.09 6.93 14.75
N VAL A 25 -9.72 7.15 13.60
CA VAL A 25 -9.56 6.32 12.40
C VAL A 25 -9.34 7.26 11.20
N PRO A 26 -8.27 7.13 10.41
CA PRO A 26 -7.14 6.23 10.63
C PRO A 26 -6.41 6.49 11.96
N GLY A 27 -5.92 5.44 12.62
CA GLY A 27 -5.34 5.52 13.96
C GLY A 27 -4.69 4.23 14.45
N GLY A 28 -3.97 4.32 15.57
CA GLY A 28 -3.26 3.22 16.21
C GLY A 28 -3.33 3.31 17.73
N ILE A 29 -3.23 2.17 18.41
CA ILE A 29 -3.55 2.09 19.83
C ILE A 29 -2.65 2.95 20.72
N TYR A 30 -1.34 3.00 20.43
CA TYR A 30 -0.41 3.82 21.21
C TYR A 30 -0.77 5.30 21.12
N THR A 31 -1.09 5.79 19.91
CA THR A 31 -1.43 7.20 19.69
C THR A 31 -2.78 7.55 20.31
N ASP A 32 -3.75 6.64 20.26
CA ASP A 32 -5.02 6.79 20.94
C ASP A 32 -4.87 6.81 22.48
N LEU A 33 -4.06 5.92 23.06
CA LEU A 33 -3.78 5.91 24.50
C LEU A 33 -3.06 7.17 24.97
N TYR A 34 -2.16 7.71 24.15
CA TYR A 34 -1.52 8.99 24.41
C TYR A 34 -2.53 10.14 24.39
N HIS A 35 -3.38 10.25 23.37
CA HIS A 35 -4.43 11.26 23.32
C HIS A 35 -5.48 11.10 24.44
N GLY A 36 -5.75 9.86 24.84
CA GLY A 36 -6.58 9.50 25.99
C GLY A 36 -5.95 9.75 27.35
N LYS A 37 -4.70 10.27 27.39
CA LYS A 37 -3.92 10.54 28.61
C LYS A 37 -3.63 9.31 29.48
N VAL A 38 -3.69 8.12 28.88
CA VAL A 38 -3.27 6.86 29.53
C VAL A 38 -1.75 6.73 29.45
N LEU A 39 -1.17 7.00 28.28
CA LEU A 39 0.28 7.13 28.12
C LEU A 39 0.67 8.61 28.31
N LYS A 40 1.73 8.86 29.08
CA LYS A 40 2.23 10.23 29.34
C LYS A 40 3.03 10.79 28.17
N SER A 41 3.72 9.92 27.45
CA SER A 41 4.53 10.19 26.28
C SER A 41 4.57 8.94 25.39
N LEU A 42 5.05 9.12 24.16
CA LEU A 42 5.17 8.02 23.20
C LEU A 42 6.62 7.56 23.00
N LEU A 43 7.57 8.49 22.97
CA LEU A 43 8.95 8.25 22.52
C LEU A 43 9.98 8.86 23.47
N LYS A 44 9.65 9.04 24.76
CA LYS A 44 10.56 9.66 25.72
C LYS A 44 11.27 8.58 26.54
N GLU A 45 12.60 8.72 26.68
CA GLU A 45 13.43 7.84 27.51
C GLU A 45 13.24 6.36 27.15
N ASP A 46 12.65 5.57 28.04
CA ASP A 46 12.41 4.12 27.98
C ASP A 46 10.92 3.77 27.78
N ASP A 47 10.15 4.68 27.17
CA ASP A 47 8.72 4.49 26.86
C ASP A 47 8.44 3.21 26.06
N ASP A 48 9.38 2.77 25.22
CA ASP A 48 9.26 1.56 24.41
C ASP A 48 9.22 0.29 25.26
N THR A 49 9.94 0.26 26.39
CA THR A 49 9.93 -0.86 27.34
C THR A 49 8.86 -0.68 28.42
N LYS A 50 8.71 0.53 28.98
CA LYS A 50 7.68 0.84 30.00
C LYS A 50 6.26 0.63 29.50
N ASN A 51 5.99 0.97 28.25
CA ASN A 51 4.66 0.85 27.66
C ASN A 51 4.47 -0.47 26.90
N ARG A 52 5.37 -1.44 27.05
CA ARG A 52 5.32 -2.70 26.30
C ARG A 52 4.06 -3.51 26.54
N TRP A 53 3.45 -3.36 27.72
CA TRP A 53 2.15 -3.96 28.06
C TRP A 53 1.08 -3.71 26.99
N VAL A 54 1.12 -2.57 26.29
CA VAL A 54 0.18 -2.23 25.21
C VAL A 54 0.26 -3.23 24.05
N ALA A 55 1.45 -3.70 23.68
CA ALA A 55 1.64 -4.67 22.60
C ALA A 55 1.16 -6.08 22.98
N TYR A 56 1.12 -6.40 24.27
CA TYR A 56 0.75 -7.73 24.78
C TYR A 56 -0.76 -7.86 25.00
N ASP A 57 -1.50 -6.75 25.03
CA ASP A 57 -2.95 -6.78 25.23
C ASP A 57 -3.76 -6.95 23.94
N THR A 58 -5.06 -7.14 24.14
CA THR A 58 -6.10 -7.16 23.10
C THR A 58 -6.87 -5.86 23.14
N TRP A 59 -7.16 -5.31 21.96
CA TRP A 59 -7.78 -4.01 21.84
C TRP A 59 -9.01 -4.08 20.96
N THR A 60 -10.14 -3.56 21.45
CA THR A 60 -11.40 -3.57 20.71
C THR A 60 -11.80 -2.15 20.32
N PHE A 61 -11.87 -1.87 19.02
CA PHE A 61 -12.36 -0.62 18.45
C PHE A 61 -13.86 -0.75 18.16
N GLN A 62 -14.71 0.10 18.74
CA GLN A 62 -16.15 0.07 18.50
C GLN A 62 -16.73 1.44 18.12
N LYS A 63 -17.61 1.45 17.11
CA LYS A 63 -18.33 2.65 16.66
C LYS A 63 -19.81 2.36 16.38
N HIS A 64 -20.66 3.26 16.87
CA HIS A 64 -22.07 3.34 16.48
C HIS A 64 -22.20 4.26 15.27
N PHE A 65 -23.03 3.88 14.30
CA PHE A 65 -23.27 4.68 13.10
C PHE A 65 -24.68 4.44 12.54
N MET A 66 -25.16 5.42 11.78
CA MET A 66 -26.41 5.31 11.02
C MET A 66 -26.07 5.07 9.55
N ILE A 67 -26.83 4.20 8.88
CA ILE A 67 -26.76 4.02 7.43
C ILE A 67 -27.70 5.02 6.76
N PRO A 68 -27.26 5.79 5.75
CA PRO A 68 -28.15 6.61 4.94
C PRO A 68 -29.23 5.77 4.26
N SER A 69 -30.44 6.32 4.15
CA SER A 69 -31.61 5.60 3.63
C SER A 69 -31.39 4.96 2.25
N GLY A 70 -30.61 5.60 1.37
CA GLY A 70 -30.30 5.11 0.02
C GLY A 70 -29.32 3.94 -0.06
N PHE A 71 -28.53 3.66 0.98
CA PHE A 71 -27.52 2.59 0.92
C PHE A 71 -28.15 1.20 0.92
N ARG A 72 -29.23 1.01 1.69
CA ARG A 72 -29.92 -0.30 1.77
C ARG A 72 -30.58 -0.73 0.47
N THR A 73 -31.03 0.26 -0.32
CA THR A 73 -31.64 0.00 -1.63
C THR A 73 -30.60 -0.38 -2.69
N LYS A 74 -29.31 -0.12 -2.43
CA LYS A 74 -28.24 -0.53 -3.34
C LYS A 74 -28.10 -2.04 -3.39
N ARG A 75 -27.73 -2.59 -4.55
CA ARG A 75 -27.52 -4.03 -4.70
C ARG A 75 -26.41 -4.56 -3.79
N GLY A 76 -25.28 -3.86 -3.71
CA GLY A 76 -24.16 -4.17 -2.82
C GLY A 76 -23.90 -3.09 -1.77
N VAL A 77 -23.60 -3.51 -0.55
CA VAL A 77 -23.14 -2.64 0.55
C VAL A 77 -21.97 -3.34 1.25
N TYR A 78 -20.76 -2.78 1.10
CA TYR A 78 -19.54 -3.39 1.58
C TYR A 78 -18.80 -2.49 2.57
N LEU A 79 -18.16 -3.11 3.55
CA LEU A 79 -17.12 -2.48 4.36
C LEU A 79 -15.80 -2.66 3.64
N THR A 80 -15.16 -1.58 3.22
CA THR A 80 -13.84 -1.59 2.61
C THR A 80 -12.83 -1.03 3.59
N ALA A 81 -11.89 -1.87 4.04
CA ALA A 81 -10.79 -1.47 4.90
C ALA A 81 -9.52 -1.35 4.06
N HIS A 82 -8.97 -0.14 3.94
CA HIS A 82 -7.78 0.10 3.12
C HIS A 82 -6.47 -0.34 3.79
N GLY A 83 -6.51 -0.66 5.08
CA GLY A 83 -5.37 -1.16 5.85
C GLY A 83 -5.74 -1.32 7.33
N ILE A 84 -5.56 -2.53 7.85
CA ILE A 84 -5.80 -2.89 9.25
C ILE A 84 -4.51 -3.53 9.78
N ASP A 85 -3.97 -2.99 10.87
CA ASP A 85 -2.75 -3.46 11.51
C ASP A 85 -3.09 -4.25 12.78
N THR A 86 -3.01 -5.57 12.83
CA THR A 86 -2.85 -6.50 11.69
C THR A 86 -3.87 -7.61 11.82
N VAL A 87 -3.79 -8.37 12.91
CA VAL A 87 -4.67 -9.53 13.15
C VAL A 87 -5.93 -9.10 13.87
N SER A 88 -7.09 -9.24 13.22
CA SER A 88 -8.36 -8.80 13.82
C SER A 88 -9.57 -9.63 13.39
N GLU A 89 -10.62 -9.57 14.20
CA GLU A 89 -11.96 -10.05 13.88
C GLU A 89 -12.93 -8.87 13.83
N ILE A 90 -13.74 -8.80 12.77
CA ILE A 90 -14.63 -7.68 12.49
C ILE A 90 -16.08 -8.14 12.65
N PHE A 91 -16.81 -7.46 13.52
CA PHE A 91 -18.20 -7.74 13.83
C PHE A 91 -19.10 -6.56 13.44
N LEU A 92 -20.26 -6.87 12.90
CA LEU A 92 -21.34 -5.93 12.64
C LEU A 92 -22.58 -6.40 13.40
N ASN A 93 -23.10 -5.56 14.29
CA ASN A 93 -24.26 -5.86 15.13
C ASN A 93 -24.11 -7.20 15.89
N GLY A 94 -22.89 -7.50 16.35
CA GLY A 94 -22.55 -8.73 17.07
C GLY A 94 -22.26 -9.94 16.20
N GLN A 95 -22.46 -9.88 14.88
CA GLN A 95 -22.17 -10.98 13.96
C GLN A 95 -20.81 -10.81 13.30
N LEU A 96 -20.00 -11.88 13.24
CA LEU A 96 -18.70 -11.88 12.59
C LEU A 96 -18.88 -11.75 11.07
N ILE A 97 -18.31 -10.69 10.48
CA ILE A 97 -18.36 -10.44 9.02
C ILE A 97 -17.01 -10.66 8.34
N GLY A 98 -15.92 -10.76 9.08
CA GLY A 98 -14.59 -10.88 8.48
C GLY A 98 -13.44 -11.01 9.48
N LYS A 99 -12.28 -11.42 8.95
CA LYS A 99 -11.00 -11.47 9.68
C LYS A 99 -9.90 -10.84 8.85
N THR A 100 -8.87 -10.32 9.52
CA THR A 100 -7.66 -9.76 8.89
C THR A 100 -6.41 -10.36 9.51
N GLU A 101 -5.31 -10.39 8.74
CA GLU A 101 -4.00 -10.91 9.18
C GLU A 101 -2.81 -10.28 8.44
N ASN A 102 -3.06 -9.29 7.57
CA ASN A 102 -2.06 -8.66 6.73
C ASN A 102 -2.28 -7.14 6.70
N MET A 103 -1.29 -6.39 7.20
CA MET A 103 -1.30 -4.93 7.29
C MET A 103 -1.37 -4.26 5.91
N PHE A 104 -0.87 -4.94 4.88
CA PHE A 104 -0.56 -4.38 3.58
C PHE A 104 -1.63 -4.67 2.52
N VAL A 105 -2.79 -5.23 2.88
CA VAL A 105 -3.89 -5.51 1.96
C VAL A 105 -5.13 -4.67 2.26
N ARG A 106 -5.88 -4.38 1.20
CA ARG A 106 -7.26 -3.94 1.25
C ARG A 106 -8.16 -5.15 1.46
N TYR A 107 -9.06 -5.04 2.43
CA TYR A 107 -10.10 -6.02 2.72
C TYR A 107 -11.48 -5.48 2.34
N GLN A 108 -12.39 -6.38 1.98
CA GLN A 108 -13.78 -6.03 1.69
C GLN A 108 -14.71 -7.09 2.28
N PHE A 109 -15.74 -6.65 3.00
CA PHE A 109 -16.72 -7.52 3.67
C PHE A 109 -18.13 -7.11 3.31
N ASP A 110 -18.98 -8.07 2.92
CA ASP A 110 -20.39 -7.79 2.66
C ASP A 110 -21.10 -7.44 3.97
N MET A 111 -21.62 -6.23 4.06
CA MET A 111 -22.36 -5.76 5.24
C MET A 111 -23.85 -5.99 5.10
N LYS A 112 -24.37 -6.06 3.88
CA LYS A 112 -25.80 -5.92 3.59
C LYS A 112 -26.69 -6.89 4.38
N PRO A 113 -26.34 -8.18 4.54
CA PRO A 113 -27.15 -9.13 5.32
C PRO A 113 -27.27 -8.79 6.81
N PHE A 114 -26.33 -8.00 7.35
CA PHE A 114 -26.16 -7.80 8.79
C PHE A 114 -26.63 -6.42 9.27
N LEU A 115 -27.01 -5.51 8.36
CA LEU A 115 -27.37 -4.14 8.72
C LEU A 115 -28.75 -4.08 9.41
N LEU A 116 -28.90 -3.21 10.43
CA LEU A 116 -30.16 -2.84 11.10
C LEU A 116 -30.73 -1.49 10.62
N ASN A 117 -32.06 -1.33 10.60
CA ASN A 117 -32.73 -0.13 10.06
C ASN A 117 -32.43 1.15 10.87
N GLY A 118 -31.92 1.02 12.09
CA GLY A 118 -31.52 2.13 12.96
C GLY A 118 -30.01 2.21 13.16
N SER A 119 -29.60 2.43 14.42
CA SER A 119 -28.18 2.43 14.79
C SER A 119 -27.56 1.06 14.54
N ASN A 120 -26.43 1.05 13.84
CA ASN A 120 -25.57 -0.10 13.66
C ASN A 120 -24.34 0.04 14.54
N VAL A 121 -23.73 -1.08 14.91
CA VAL A 121 -22.48 -1.12 15.68
C VAL A 121 -21.46 -1.95 14.92
N ILE A 122 -20.33 -1.33 14.59
CA ILE A 122 -19.16 -2.03 14.09
C ILE A 122 -18.15 -2.20 15.22
N THR A 123 -17.57 -3.40 15.33
CA THR A 123 -16.56 -3.73 16.33
C THR A 123 -15.39 -4.44 15.66
N VAL A 124 -14.17 -3.92 15.82
CA VAL A 124 -12.92 -4.55 15.35
C VAL A 124 -12.14 -4.99 16.58
N LYS A 125 -11.97 -6.30 16.76
CA LYS A 125 -11.23 -6.88 17.88
C LYS A 125 -9.85 -7.30 17.41
N PHE A 126 -8.81 -6.67 17.94
CA PHE A 126 -7.42 -6.98 17.64
C PHE A 126 -6.84 -8.01 18.60
N THR A 127 -6.07 -8.93 18.03
CA THR A 127 -5.19 -9.82 18.78
C THR A 127 -3.82 -9.15 18.93
N SER A 128 -3.16 -9.35 20.08
CA SER A 128 -1.76 -8.93 20.26
C SER A 128 -0.88 -9.47 19.12
N PRO A 129 -0.13 -8.63 18.40
CA PRO A 129 0.75 -9.09 17.34
C PRO A 129 1.87 -9.96 17.91
N VAL A 130 2.38 -9.64 19.11
CA VAL A 130 3.45 -10.40 19.77
C VAL A 130 2.99 -11.82 20.12
N LEU A 131 1.84 -11.95 20.79
CA LEU A 131 1.30 -13.26 21.16
C LEU A 131 0.88 -14.08 19.93
N TYR A 132 0.37 -13.42 18.88
CA TYR A 132 0.06 -14.09 17.62
C TYR A 132 1.31 -14.62 16.92
N GLY A 133 2.37 -13.81 16.82
CA GLY A 133 3.66 -14.21 16.26
C GLY A 133 4.24 -15.41 17.00
N LYS A 134 4.25 -15.36 18.34
CA LYS A 134 4.66 -16.48 19.19
C LYS A 134 3.84 -17.75 18.91
N LYS A 135 2.51 -17.64 18.84
CA LYS A 135 1.63 -18.79 18.54
C LYS A 135 1.99 -19.43 17.19
N LYS A 136 2.14 -18.62 16.13
CA LYS A 136 2.51 -19.11 14.79
C LYS A 136 3.91 -19.73 14.77
N HIS A 137 4.86 -19.16 15.52
CA HIS A 137 6.17 -19.77 15.74
C HIS A 137 6.05 -21.14 16.40
N ASP A 138 5.33 -21.27 17.53
CA ASP A 138 5.19 -22.53 18.26
C ASP A 138 4.50 -23.61 17.40
N GLU A 139 3.56 -23.23 16.53
CA GLU A 139 2.93 -24.12 15.56
C GLU A 139 3.92 -24.60 14.48
N GLN A 140 4.77 -23.70 13.98
CA GLN A 140 5.77 -23.98 12.95
C GLN A 140 6.96 -24.77 13.49
N LEU A 141 7.37 -24.53 14.73
CA LEU A 141 8.49 -25.21 15.40
C LEU A 141 8.30 -26.72 15.48
N LYS A 142 7.04 -27.19 15.46
CA LYS A 142 6.70 -28.63 15.34
C LYS A 142 7.19 -29.27 14.04
N LYS A 143 7.55 -28.46 13.04
CA LYS A 143 8.09 -28.89 11.74
C LYS A 143 9.58 -28.57 11.64
N TYR A 144 9.93 -27.28 11.74
CA TYR A 144 11.30 -26.78 11.70
C TYR A 144 11.33 -25.31 12.13
N PRO A 145 12.42 -24.83 12.75
CA PRO A 145 12.57 -23.43 13.14
C PRO A 145 12.71 -22.50 11.91
N ILE A 146 12.28 -21.25 12.05
CA ILE A 146 12.49 -20.21 11.03
C ILE A 146 13.19 -19.01 11.67
N PRO A 147 14.48 -18.80 11.40
CA PRO A 147 15.25 -17.71 11.99
C PRO A 147 15.03 -16.34 11.30
N PRO A 148 15.39 -15.23 11.96
CA PRO A 148 15.78 -15.17 13.38
C PRO A 148 14.56 -15.37 14.28
N VAL A 149 14.79 -16.00 15.44
CA VAL A 149 13.72 -16.22 16.44
C VAL A 149 13.34 -14.90 17.12
N CYS A 150 14.35 -14.12 17.52
CA CYS A 150 14.22 -12.84 18.20
C CYS A 150 15.23 -11.83 17.65
N ALA A 151 14.95 -10.54 17.84
CA ALA A 151 15.93 -9.49 17.64
C ALA A 151 17.08 -9.61 18.67
N PRO A 152 18.30 -9.12 18.38
CA PRO A 152 19.37 -9.02 19.36
C PRO A 152 18.97 -8.23 20.60
N ASP A 153 19.42 -8.67 21.79
CA ASP A 153 19.05 -8.07 23.09
C ASP A 153 19.27 -6.56 23.16
N VAL A 154 20.34 -6.05 22.53
CA VAL A 154 20.66 -4.61 22.47
C VAL A 154 19.56 -3.75 21.84
N GLN A 155 18.69 -4.35 21.02
CA GLN A 155 17.57 -3.66 20.39
C GLN A 155 16.34 -3.55 21.29
N HIS A 156 16.28 -4.27 22.42
CA HIS A 156 15.13 -4.32 23.33
C HIS A 156 13.80 -4.63 22.59
N GLY A 157 13.91 -5.50 21.59
CA GLY A 157 12.85 -5.84 20.63
C GLY A 157 11.87 -6.90 21.09
N GLU A 158 11.03 -7.33 20.17
CA GLU A 158 10.14 -8.49 20.32
C GLU A 158 10.51 -9.59 19.32
N CYS A 159 10.01 -10.79 19.57
CA CYS A 159 10.33 -11.97 18.76
C CYS A 159 9.30 -12.24 17.65
N HIS A 160 9.68 -13.08 16.68
CA HIS A 160 8.77 -13.72 15.72
C HIS A 160 8.02 -12.80 14.73
N VAL A 161 8.55 -11.62 14.42
CA VAL A 161 7.91 -10.69 13.46
C VAL A 161 7.78 -11.26 12.05
N ASN A 162 8.66 -12.19 11.69
CA ASN A 162 8.67 -12.90 10.40
C ASN A 162 7.42 -13.79 10.16
N TYR A 163 6.64 -14.08 11.21
CA TYR A 163 5.36 -14.79 11.07
C TYR A 163 4.18 -13.86 10.77
N LEU A 164 4.39 -12.55 10.77
CA LEU A 164 3.37 -11.53 10.56
C LEU A 164 3.61 -10.78 9.24
N ARG A 165 2.53 -10.54 8.49
CA ARG A 165 2.55 -9.56 7.40
C ARG A 165 2.24 -8.17 7.96
N LYS A 166 3.24 -7.59 8.62
CA LYS A 166 3.24 -6.30 9.32
C LYS A 166 4.55 -5.55 9.04
N MET A 167 4.62 -4.25 9.33
CA MET A 167 5.87 -3.48 9.38
C MET A 167 6.93 -4.22 10.21
N GLN A 168 8.00 -4.72 9.57
CA GLN A 168 8.96 -5.62 10.24
C GLN A 168 9.73 -4.89 11.34
N CYS A 169 10.13 -3.64 11.11
CA CYS A 169 10.82 -2.82 12.10
C CYS A 169 9.93 -2.34 13.26
N SER A 170 8.63 -2.68 13.28
CA SER A 170 7.77 -2.37 14.45
C SER A 170 8.12 -3.21 15.68
N PHE A 171 8.85 -4.30 15.51
CA PHE A 171 9.34 -5.20 16.56
C PHE A 171 10.75 -4.84 17.04
N SER A 172 11.21 -3.61 16.74
CA SER A 172 12.58 -3.08 16.79
C SER A 172 13.37 -3.26 15.50
N TRP A 173 14.45 -2.48 15.43
CA TRP A 173 15.55 -2.65 14.48
C TRP A 173 16.83 -2.07 15.11
N ASP A 174 17.98 -2.20 14.46
CA ASP A 174 19.24 -1.62 14.97
C ASP A 174 19.24 -0.08 15.11
N TRP A 175 18.22 0.60 14.56
CA TRP A 175 17.97 2.03 14.66
C TRP A 175 16.58 2.40 15.23
N GLY A 176 15.71 1.42 15.50
CA GLY A 176 14.28 1.66 15.76
C GLY A 176 13.77 0.95 17.02
N PRO A 177 12.92 1.59 17.83
CA PRO A 177 12.36 0.97 19.04
C PRO A 177 11.26 -0.04 18.70
N ALA A 178 10.95 -0.93 19.65
CA ALA A 178 9.82 -1.84 19.52
C ALA A 178 8.51 -1.22 20.03
N PHE A 179 7.64 -0.86 19.08
CA PHE A 179 6.23 -0.52 19.31
C PHE A 179 5.32 -1.37 18.41
N PRO A 180 5.12 -2.67 18.71
CA PRO A 180 4.17 -3.50 17.99
C PRO A 180 2.73 -3.01 18.24
N SER A 181 2.30 -2.05 17.43
CA SER A 181 0.98 -1.43 17.52
C SER A 181 -0.09 -2.30 16.84
N VAL A 182 -1.35 -2.01 17.18
CA VAL A 182 -2.54 -2.44 16.44
C VAL A 182 -3.42 -1.23 16.14
N GLY A 183 -4.22 -1.30 15.08
CA GLY A 183 -5.14 -0.23 14.74
C GLY A 183 -5.68 -0.30 13.32
N ILE A 184 -6.54 0.64 13.00
CA ILE A 184 -7.10 0.82 11.65
C ILE A 184 -6.25 1.92 11.00
N TRP A 185 -5.07 1.56 10.49
CA TRP A 185 -4.02 2.51 10.10
C TRP A 185 -4.28 3.24 8.77
N LYS A 186 -5.28 2.80 8.01
CA LYS A 186 -5.80 3.50 6.81
C LYS A 186 -7.32 3.71 6.91
N SER A 187 -7.93 4.29 5.88
CA SER A 187 -9.36 4.55 5.88
C SER A 187 -10.19 3.26 5.97
N LEU A 188 -11.34 3.40 6.63
CA LEU A 188 -12.39 2.42 6.69
C LEU A 188 -13.64 3.09 6.13
N ASP A 189 -14.22 2.48 5.12
CA ASP A 189 -15.24 3.09 4.27
C ASP A 189 -16.40 2.12 4.06
N ILE A 190 -17.64 2.62 4.10
CA ILE A 190 -18.82 1.87 3.64
C ILE A 190 -19.08 2.26 2.19
N GLU A 191 -19.01 1.30 1.27
CA GLU A 191 -19.25 1.49 -0.15
C GLU A 191 -20.59 0.88 -0.55
N ALA A 192 -21.48 1.67 -1.15
CA ALA A 192 -22.75 1.20 -1.68
C ALA A 192 -22.90 1.53 -3.17
N TYR A 193 -23.26 0.51 -3.95
CA TYR A 193 -23.32 0.60 -5.41
C TYR A 193 -24.23 -0.48 -6.03
N ASP A 194 -24.72 -0.21 -7.23
CA ASP A 194 -25.66 -1.09 -7.96
C ASP A 194 -25.01 -1.89 -9.09
N TYR A 195 -23.92 -1.38 -9.67
CA TYR A 195 -23.28 -1.95 -10.87
C TYR A 195 -21.81 -2.27 -10.61
N GLY A 196 -20.92 -1.89 -11.53
CA GLY A 196 -19.49 -2.10 -11.43
C GLY A 196 -18.75 -0.81 -11.07
N LEU A 197 -17.60 -0.98 -10.44
CA LEU A 197 -16.64 0.08 -10.15
C LEU A 197 -15.25 -0.35 -10.61
N ILE A 198 -14.39 0.64 -10.84
CA ILE A 198 -12.99 0.45 -11.20
C ILE A 198 -12.18 0.41 -9.91
N ARG A 199 -11.76 -0.79 -9.50
CA ARG A 199 -10.93 -0.97 -8.30
C ARG A 199 -9.53 -0.48 -8.51
N ASP A 200 -8.91 -0.82 -9.63
CA ASP A 200 -7.52 -0.47 -9.92
C ASP A 200 -7.35 -0.20 -11.44
N ILE A 201 -6.45 0.72 -11.78
CA ILE A 201 -6.05 0.99 -13.17
C ILE A 201 -4.60 0.55 -13.30
N ILE A 202 -4.34 -0.44 -14.15
CA ILE A 202 -3.01 -0.92 -14.50
C ILE A 202 -2.62 -0.22 -15.80
N VAL A 203 -1.41 0.33 -15.86
CA VAL A 203 -0.93 1.15 -16.97
C VAL A 203 0.53 0.86 -17.24
N HIS A 204 0.84 0.41 -18.45
CA HIS A 204 2.21 0.30 -18.94
C HIS A 204 2.40 1.23 -20.13
N THR A 205 3.35 2.16 -20.02
CA THR A 205 3.79 2.99 -21.15
C THR A 205 4.90 2.27 -21.90
N ILE A 206 4.63 1.85 -23.13
CA ILE A 206 5.59 1.09 -23.95
C ILE A 206 6.06 1.98 -25.10
N TYR A 207 7.37 2.14 -25.25
CA TYR A 207 7.97 2.82 -26.40
C TYR A 207 8.33 1.79 -27.47
N THR A 208 7.76 1.93 -28.67
CA THR A 208 7.93 0.98 -29.77
C THR A 208 9.15 1.31 -30.63
N PRO A 209 9.70 0.34 -31.38
CA PRO A 209 10.79 0.59 -32.33
C PRO A 209 10.47 1.64 -33.40
N GLU A 210 9.19 1.79 -33.76
CA GLU A 210 8.68 2.78 -34.72
C GLU A 210 8.55 4.19 -34.11
N ASN A 211 9.18 4.44 -32.95
CA ASN A 211 9.16 5.70 -32.22
C ASN A 211 7.75 6.15 -31.80
N ARG A 212 6.92 5.22 -31.34
CA ARG A 212 5.56 5.48 -30.85
C ARG A 212 5.39 5.06 -29.41
N TRP A 213 4.38 5.62 -28.76
CA TRP A 213 3.99 5.23 -27.41
C TRP A 213 2.67 4.46 -27.43
N ILE A 214 2.65 3.34 -26.72
CA ILE A 214 1.42 2.61 -26.36
C ILE A 214 1.15 2.87 -24.88
N VAL A 215 -0.08 3.28 -24.57
CA VAL A 215 -0.61 3.32 -23.20
C VAL A 215 -1.45 2.06 -23.01
N ASN A 216 -0.81 0.97 -22.60
CA ASN A 216 -1.50 -0.28 -22.35
C ASN A 216 -2.23 -0.20 -21.01
N THR A 217 -3.55 -0.04 -21.05
CA THR A 217 -4.38 0.23 -19.87
C THR A 217 -5.25 -0.98 -19.58
N SER A 218 -5.13 -1.57 -18.39
CA SER A 218 -6.06 -2.59 -17.92
C SER A 218 -6.91 -2.06 -16.76
N LEU A 219 -8.22 -2.31 -16.81
CA LEU A 219 -9.14 -1.96 -15.74
C LEU A 219 -9.46 -3.19 -14.92
N VAL A 220 -9.27 -3.10 -13.60
CA VAL A 220 -9.72 -4.11 -12.63
C VAL A 220 -11.12 -3.70 -12.18
N ILE A 221 -12.14 -4.36 -12.71
CA ILE A 221 -13.55 -4.02 -12.51
C ILE A 221 -14.15 -5.03 -11.53
N GLU A 222 -14.75 -4.54 -10.45
CA GLU A 222 -15.58 -5.34 -9.54
C GLU A 222 -17.04 -4.96 -9.73
N SER A 223 -17.97 -5.92 -9.65
CA SER A 223 -19.40 -5.67 -9.82
C SER A 223 -20.27 -6.52 -8.90
N VAL A 224 -21.41 -5.96 -8.50
CA VAL A 224 -22.51 -6.65 -7.80
C VAL A 224 -23.67 -7.02 -8.72
N THR A 225 -23.61 -6.57 -9.98
CA THR A 225 -24.53 -6.97 -11.05
C THR A 225 -23.76 -7.79 -12.07
N TYR A 226 -24.21 -9.01 -12.30
CA TYR A 226 -23.63 -9.91 -13.30
C TYR A 226 -24.19 -9.63 -14.70
N ASN A 227 -23.35 -9.78 -15.71
CA ASN A 227 -23.70 -9.77 -17.13
C ASN A 227 -24.51 -8.54 -17.57
N PHE A 228 -23.92 -7.34 -17.44
CA PHE A 228 -24.50 -6.11 -17.95
C PHE A 228 -23.56 -5.44 -18.96
N ARG A 229 -24.14 -4.66 -19.88
CA ARG A 229 -23.39 -3.86 -20.87
C ARG A 229 -22.98 -2.52 -20.28
N ALA A 230 -21.76 -2.10 -20.57
CA ALA A 230 -21.23 -0.81 -20.15
C ALA A 230 -20.35 -0.18 -21.22
N THR A 231 -20.35 1.14 -21.31
CA THR A 231 -19.39 1.91 -22.08
C THR A 231 -18.18 2.24 -21.20
N VAL A 232 -16.98 1.92 -21.68
CA VAL A 232 -15.72 2.35 -21.10
C VAL A 232 -15.18 3.55 -21.87
N LYS A 233 -14.79 4.60 -21.15
CA LYS A 233 -14.07 5.75 -21.69
C LYS A 233 -12.72 5.91 -21.01
N ILE A 234 -11.65 6.02 -21.78
CA ILE A 234 -10.29 6.29 -21.27
C ILE A 234 -9.83 7.64 -21.82
N HIS A 235 -9.46 8.54 -20.92
CA HIS A 235 -8.92 9.86 -21.24
C HIS A 235 -7.48 9.98 -20.73
N LEU A 236 -6.67 10.73 -21.48
CA LEU A 236 -5.36 11.19 -21.06
C LEU A 236 -5.41 12.72 -20.97
N ASN A 237 -5.29 13.23 -19.75
CA ASN A 237 -5.76 14.56 -19.38
C ASN A 237 -7.23 14.74 -19.83
N ASP A 238 -7.53 15.78 -20.60
CA ASP A 238 -8.88 16.06 -21.10
C ASP A 238 -9.20 15.36 -22.44
N ARG A 239 -8.22 14.66 -23.03
CA ARG A 239 -8.39 14.04 -24.35
C ARG A 239 -8.94 12.63 -24.23
N LEU A 240 -10.04 12.33 -24.93
CA LEU A 240 -10.55 10.97 -25.11
C LEU A 240 -9.59 10.15 -25.98
N LEU A 241 -9.03 9.07 -25.42
CA LEU A 241 -8.18 8.13 -26.13
C LEU A 241 -8.96 6.92 -26.66
N LEU A 242 -9.94 6.44 -25.90
CA LEU A 242 -10.74 5.28 -26.24
C LEU A 242 -12.17 5.43 -25.73
N GLN A 243 -13.14 5.02 -26.55
CA GLN A 243 -14.50 4.75 -26.13
C GLN A 243 -14.93 3.41 -26.74
N THR A 244 -15.35 2.46 -25.91
CA THR A 244 -15.78 1.13 -26.37
C THR A 244 -16.82 0.53 -25.44
N ASN A 245 -17.60 -0.42 -25.92
CA ASN A 245 -18.57 -1.16 -25.12
C ASN A 245 -17.99 -2.50 -24.67
N ILE A 246 -18.29 -2.88 -23.44
CA ILE A 246 -17.90 -4.17 -22.85
C ILE A 246 -19.12 -4.84 -22.21
N VAL A 247 -19.04 -6.15 -22.02
CA VAL A 247 -19.94 -6.90 -21.15
C VAL A 247 -19.20 -7.18 -19.85
N VAL A 248 -19.76 -6.77 -18.72
CA VAL A 248 -19.18 -6.98 -17.40
C VAL A 248 -19.71 -8.28 -16.82
N THR A 249 -18.82 -9.26 -16.65
CA THR A 249 -19.10 -10.58 -16.04
C THR A 249 -18.38 -10.78 -14.71
N SER A 250 -17.99 -9.70 -14.04
CA SER A 250 -17.40 -9.74 -12.70
C SER A 250 -18.43 -10.11 -11.63
N MET A 251 -17.95 -10.75 -10.56
CA MET A 251 -18.68 -11.00 -9.32
C MET A 251 -17.97 -10.30 -8.14
N PRO A 252 -18.64 -10.07 -7.00
CA PRO A 252 -17.98 -9.52 -5.82
C PRO A 252 -16.77 -10.37 -5.42
N GLN A 253 -15.68 -9.70 -5.03
CA GLN A 253 -14.38 -10.31 -4.69
C GLN A 253 -13.69 -11.07 -5.84
N HIS A 254 -14.30 -11.15 -7.02
CA HIS A 254 -13.77 -11.80 -8.22
C HIS A 254 -13.76 -10.78 -9.38
N PRO A 255 -12.79 -9.84 -9.36
CA PRO A 255 -12.76 -8.76 -10.33
C PRO A 255 -12.45 -9.28 -11.74
N MET A 256 -13.12 -8.69 -12.72
CA MET A 256 -12.81 -8.86 -14.14
C MET A 256 -11.68 -7.90 -14.52
N ILE A 257 -10.67 -8.38 -15.26
CA ILE A 257 -9.61 -7.54 -15.81
C ILE A 257 -9.82 -7.41 -17.30
N VAL A 258 -9.94 -6.18 -17.80
CA VAL A 258 -10.10 -5.89 -19.24
C VAL A 258 -8.93 -5.04 -19.70
N ASN A 259 -8.26 -5.48 -20.78
CA ASN A 259 -7.09 -4.81 -21.31
C ASN A 259 -7.40 -3.98 -22.56
N PHE A 260 -6.84 -2.76 -22.62
CA PHE A 260 -7.00 -1.79 -23.68
C PHE A 260 -5.62 -1.27 -24.13
N PRO A 261 -5.00 -1.86 -25.16
CA PRO A 261 -3.76 -1.35 -25.73
C PRO A 261 -4.06 -0.13 -26.60
N ILE A 262 -3.72 1.08 -26.12
CA ILE A 262 -4.01 2.32 -26.85
C ILE A 262 -2.73 2.89 -27.46
N LEU A 263 -2.62 2.83 -28.79
CA LEU A 263 -1.48 3.36 -29.53
C LEU A 263 -1.66 4.86 -29.79
N LEU A 264 -0.75 5.70 -29.30
CA LEU A 264 -0.80 7.15 -29.51
C LEU A 264 -0.42 7.52 -30.96
N PRO A 265 -1.09 8.51 -31.59
CA PRO A 265 -0.75 8.95 -32.95
C PRO A 265 0.67 9.50 -33.07
N THR A 266 1.30 9.32 -34.23
CA THR A 266 2.66 9.85 -34.53
C THR A 266 2.73 11.37 -34.54
N SER A 267 1.61 12.06 -34.80
CA SER A 267 1.51 13.52 -34.71
C SER A 267 1.64 14.05 -33.28
N GLU A 268 1.52 13.19 -32.27
CA GLU A 268 1.55 13.56 -30.87
C GLU A 268 2.98 13.52 -30.31
N LYS A 269 3.51 14.71 -30.00
CA LYS A 269 4.79 14.83 -29.29
C LYS A 269 4.59 14.59 -27.79
N VAL A 270 4.75 13.34 -27.38
CA VAL A 270 4.75 12.94 -25.96
C VAL A 270 5.94 13.60 -25.25
N LYS A 271 5.65 14.42 -24.23
CA LYS A 271 6.68 14.95 -23.33
C LYS A 271 6.99 13.90 -22.26
N LEU A 272 8.28 13.60 -22.10
CA LEU A 272 8.74 12.56 -21.20
C LEU A 272 8.75 13.02 -19.73
N TRP A 273 8.77 12.03 -18.84
CA TRP A 273 9.13 12.18 -17.44
C TRP A 273 10.63 11.93 -17.28
N TRP A 274 11.32 12.78 -16.51
CA TRP A 274 12.75 12.72 -16.27
C TRP A 274 13.05 12.80 -14.77
N PRO A 275 14.02 12.05 -14.25
CA PRO A 275 14.40 12.12 -12.83
C PRO A 275 15.17 13.41 -12.50
N ASN A 276 15.36 13.66 -11.21
CA ASN A 276 16.09 14.80 -10.68
C ASN A 276 17.55 14.76 -11.14
N GLY A 277 18.10 15.92 -11.49
CA GLY A 277 19.44 16.02 -12.05
C GLY A 277 19.59 15.43 -13.46
N ALA A 278 18.50 15.15 -14.17
CA ALA A 278 18.53 14.94 -15.61
C ALA A 278 18.50 16.30 -16.33
N GLY A 279 19.40 16.50 -17.29
CA GLY A 279 19.67 17.82 -17.84
C GLY A 279 20.93 17.85 -18.68
N TYR A 280 21.22 19.02 -19.24
CA TYR A 280 22.38 19.23 -20.10
C TYR A 280 22.99 20.60 -19.83
N MET A 281 24.30 20.74 -20.08
CA MET A 281 24.98 22.02 -19.97
C MET A 281 24.59 22.94 -21.13
N THR A 282 24.35 24.21 -20.80
CA THR A 282 24.17 25.31 -21.76
C THR A 282 25.17 26.41 -21.46
N SER A 283 25.29 27.39 -22.35
CA SER A 283 26.11 28.59 -22.11
C SER A 283 25.70 29.36 -20.84
N ASN A 284 24.45 29.22 -20.40
CA ASN A 284 23.90 29.88 -19.20
C ASN A 284 23.83 28.92 -17.99
N GLY A 285 24.58 27.82 -18.01
CA GLY A 285 24.63 26.81 -16.94
C GLY A 285 23.81 25.55 -17.22
N TYR A 286 23.69 24.70 -16.21
CA TYR A 286 23.00 23.41 -16.31
C TYR A 286 21.49 23.58 -16.41
N LYS A 287 20.89 23.04 -17.48
CA LYS A 287 19.45 23.09 -17.72
C LYS A 287 18.80 21.74 -17.45
N ASN A 288 17.92 21.71 -16.46
CA ASN A 288 17.15 20.51 -16.12
C ASN A 288 16.13 20.16 -17.22
N LEU A 289 16.01 18.88 -17.52
CA LEU A 289 14.93 18.33 -18.33
C LEU A 289 13.62 18.39 -17.54
N LYS A 290 12.52 18.65 -18.24
CA LYS A 290 11.19 18.73 -17.63
C LYS A 290 10.66 17.34 -17.35
N ARG A 291 10.00 17.17 -16.21
CA ARG A 291 9.25 15.95 -15.87
C ARG A 291 7.78 16.22 -16.13
N THR A 292 7.18 15.51 -17.07
CA THR A 292 5.76 15.69 -17.42
C THR A 292 4.95 14.54 -16.87
N LEU A 293 3.91 14.87 -16.10
CA LEU A 293 2.90 13.95 -15.62
C LEU A 293 1.60 14.18 -16.38
N TYR A 294 0.83 13.11 -16.54
CA TYR A 294 -0.46 13.08 -17.23
C TYR A 294 -1.47 12.39 -16.34
N THR A 295 -2.71 12.86 -16.35
CA THR A 295 -3.80 12.20 -15.64
C THR A 295 -4.46 11.20 -16.59
N LEU A 296 -4.34 9.89 -16.33
CA LEU A 296 -5.13 8.88 -17.02
C LEU A 296 -6.43 8.67 -16.26
N ARG A 297 -7.57 8.90 -16.90
CA ARG A 297 -8.91 8.75 -16.32
C ARG A 297 -9.68 7.67 -17.06
N ALA A 298 -10.12 6.65 -16.34
CA ALA A 298 -11.02 5.63 -16.85
C ALA A 298 -12.41 5.80 -16.24
N THR A 299 -13.44 5.68 -17.07
CA THR A 299 -14.84 5.74 -16.63
C THR A 299 -15.58 4.54 -17.19
N ILE A 300 -16.36 3.86 -16.35
CA ILE A 300 -17.32 2.81 -16.74
C ILE A 300 -18.73 3.35 -16.56
N ILE A 301 -19.56 3.22 -17.59
CA ILE A 301 -20.93 3.76 -17.65
C ILE A 301 -21.88 2.60 -17.99
N PRO A 302 -22.70 2.12 -17.04
CA PRO A 302 -23.72 1.12 -17.33
C PRO A 302 -24.74 1.64 -18.35
N GLU A 303 -25.06 0.85 -19.39
CA GLU A 303 -25.91 1.29 -20.50
C GLU A 303 -27.33 1.68 -20.05
N ASN A 304 -27.90 0.88 -19.13
CA ASN A 304 -29.27 1.08 -18.62
C ASN A 304 -29.32 1.97 -17.37
N SER A 305 -28.19 2.45 -16.86
CA SER A 305 -28.11 3.30 -15.66
C SER A 305 -26.87 4.22 -15.69
N PRO A 306 -26.79 5.18 -16.63
CA PRO A 306 -25.60 6.01 -16.82
C PRO A 306 -25.21 6.83 -15.58
N GLU A 307 -26.18 7.20 -14.74
CA GLU A 307 -25.98 7.89 -13.46
C GLU A 307 -25.23 7.04 -12.43
N GLN A 308 -25.16 5.72 -12.61
CA GLN A 308 -24.35 4.80 -11.81
C GLN A 308 -22.91 4.67 -12.34
N SER A 309 -22.46 5.59 -13.19
CA SER A 309 -21.08 5.60 -13.69
C SER A 309 -20.05 5.66 -12.55
N ASN A 310 -18.90 5.04 -12.79
CA ASN A 310 -17.77 5.09 -11.89
C ASN A 310 -16.52 5.53 -12.64
N THR A 311 -15.79 6.48 -12.07
CA THR A 311 -14.56 7.03 -12.63
C THR A 311 -13.43 6.83 -11.65
N LYS A 312 -12.27 6.41 -12.16
CA LYS A 312 -11.01 6.39 -11.43
C LYS A 312 -9.92 7.08 -12.24
N SER A 313 -9.00 7.74 -11.56
CA SER A 313 -7.87 8.43 -12.17
C SER A 313 -6.57 8.04 -11.51
N VAL A 314 -5.50 8.01 -12.30
CA VAL A 314 -4.12 7.79 -11.86
C VAL A 314 -3.18 8.76 -12.58
N SER A 315 -2.08 9.14 -11.94
CA SER A 315 -1.06 10.02 -12.54
C SER A 315 0.05 9.17 -13.17
N ILE A 316 0.32 9.35 -14.47
CA ILE A 316 1.33 8.58 -15.20
C ILE A 316 2.39 9.50 -15.79
N GLY A 317 3.57 8.96 -16.06
CA GLY A 317 4.64 9.65 -16.79
C GLY A 317 5.23 8.73 -17.87
N PHE A 318 5.43 9.27 -19.06
CA PHE A 318 6.06 8.52 -20.16
C PHE A 318 7.57 8.53 -19.99
N ARG A 319 8.15 7.36 -19.75
CA ARG A 319 9.59 7.16 -19.68
C ARG A 319 9.96 5.71 -19.93
N THR A 320 11.15 5.47 -20.46
CA THR A 320 11.76 4.13 -20.44
C THR A 320 12.74 4.06 -19.29
N ILE A 321 12.82 2.90 -18.64
CA ILE A 321 13.89 2.56 -17.71
C ILE A 321 14.36 1.15 -18.00
N LYS A 322 15.67 0.92 -17.96
CA LYS A 322 16.25 -0.41 -18.10
C LYS A 322 17.37 -0.57 -17.09
N LEU A 323 17.37 -1.69 -16.38
CA LEU A 323 18.53 -2.18 -15.65
C LEU A 323 19.43 -2.91 -16.65
N ILE A 324 20.66 -2.44 -16.80
CA ILE A 324 21.67 -3.00 -17.70
C ILE A 324 22.59 -3.90 -16.89
N GLN A 325 22.72 -5.14 -17.37
CA GLN A 325 23.56 -6.20 -16.80
C GLN A 325 24.37 -6.88 -17.89
N GLU A 326 25.13 -6.07 -18.63
CA GLU A 326 26.06 -6.56 -19.66
C GLU A 326 27.26 -7.22 -18.98
N GLN A 327 27.67 -8.37 -19.52
CA GLN A 327 28.85 -9.09 -19.06
C GLN A 327 30.11 -8.28 -19.34
N LEU A 328 30.92 -8.04 -18.30
CA LEU A 328 32.20 -7.32 -18.41
C LEU A 328 33.38 -8.30 -18.44
N THR A 329 33.28 -9.39 -17.68
CA THR A 329 34.25 -10.51 -17.67
C THR A 329 33.51 -11.83 -17.48
N THR A 330 34.24 -12.95 -17.42
CA THR A 330 33.64 -14.26 -17.11
C THR A 330 33.01 -14.34 -15.71
N GLN A 331 33.40 -13.46 -14.78
CA GLN A 331 32.94 -13.46 -13.38
C GLN A 331 32.24 -12.16 -12.97
N SER A 332 32.05 -11.20 -13.88
CA SER A 332 31.46 -9.90 -13.53
C SER A 332 30.52 -9.37 -14.62
N SER A 333 29.47 -8.71 -14.14
CA SER A 333 28.49 -8.01 -14.97
C SER A 333 28.37 -6.57 -14.49
N SER A 334 27.99 -5.67 -15.40
CA SER A 334 27.58 -4.32 -15.05
C SER A 334 26.26 -4.35 -14.26
N PHE A 335 25.98 -3.26 -13.54
CA PHE A 335 24.68 -3.06 -12.87
C PHE A 335 24.40 -1.56 -12.81
N TYR A 336 23.71 -1.04 -13.83
CA TYR A 336 23.38 0.38 -13.89
C TYR A 336 22.05 0.60 -14.60
N PHE A 337 21.46 1.78 -14.41
CA PHE A 337 20.20 2.12 -15.03
C PHE A 337 20.41 3.08 -16.21
N THR A 338 19.64 2.83 -17.28
CA THR A 338 19.38 3.83 -18.32
C THR A 338 17.96 4.35 -18.18
N VAL A 339 17.77 5.66 -18.30
CA VAL A 339 16.47 6.31 -18.31
C VAL A 339 16.32 7.07 -19.62
N ASN A 340 15.26 6.79 -20.37
CA ASN A 340 15.02 7.37 -21.69
C ASN A 340 16.20 7.19 -22.66
N GLY A 341 16.93 6.07 -22.54
CA GLY A 341 18.10 5.76 -23.36
C GLY A 341 19.43 6.35 -22.87
N HIS A 342 19.44 7.09 -21.75
CA HIS A 342 20.67 7.67 -21.20
C HIS A 342 21.06 7.00 -19.89
N SER A 343 22.33 6.59 -19.77
CA SER A 343 22.89 6.10 -18.52
C SER A 343 22.84 7.18 -17.44
N MET A 344 22.42 6.81 -16.24
CA MET A 344 22.33 7.73 -15.11
C MET A 344 22.92 7.08 -13.87
N PHE A 345 23.87 7.77 -13.24
CA PHE A 345 24.37 7.38 -11.94
C PHE A 345 23.31 7.63 -10.86
N MET A 346 22.98 6.60 -10.09
CA MET A 346 21.99 6.69 -9.02
C MET A 346 22.65 7.22 -7.75
N ARG A 347 22.18 8.39 -7.30
CA ARG A 347 22.64 9.10 -6.11
C ARG A 347 21.47 9.12 -5.13
N GLY A 348 21.68 8.54 -3.97
CA GLY A 348 20.55 8.23 -3.11
C GLY A 348 20.90 7.82 -1.70
N SER A 349 19.85 7.38 -1.02
CA SER A 349 19.87 6.82 0.33
C SER A 349 18.72 5.82 0.47
N ASN A 350 18.71 5.08 1.57
CA ASN A 350 17.59 4.22 1.94
C ASN A 350 16.55 5.03 2.72
N TRP A 351 15.29 4.82 2.40
CA TRP A 351 14.13 5.36 3.08
C TRP A 351 13.53 4.28 3.99
N ILE A 352 13.45 4.61 5.27
CA ILE A 352 12.75 3.84 6.31
C ILE A 352 11.46 4.58 6.70
N PRO A 353 10.51 3.95 7.40
CA PRO A 353 9.32 4.63 7.88
C PRO A 353 9.69 5.90 8.66
N ALA A 354 9.18 7.05 8.20
CA ALA A 354 9.50 8.33 8.83
C ALA A 354 8.83 8.52 10.20
N GLU A 355 7.93 7.61 10.58
CA GLU A 355 7.27 7.51 11.88
C GLU A 355 7.10 6.03 12.26
N ILE A 356 7.30 5.69 13.54
CA ILE A 356 7.01 4.34 14.07
C ILE A 356 5.50 4.09 14.23
N PHE A 357 4.72 5.17 14.26
CA PHE A 357 3.25 5.17 14.27
C PHE A 357 2.77 5.70 12.91
N PRO A 358 2.57 4.82 11.90
CA PRO A 358 2.32 5.24 10.52
C PRO A 358 1.12 6.17 10.35
N GLU A 359 0.12 6.07 11.23
CA GLU A 359 -1.06 6.94 11.25
C GLU A 359 -0.75 8.42 11.54
N ARG A 360 0.40 8.73 12.16
CA ARG A 360 0.84 10.11 12.43
C ARG A 360 1.55 10.73 11.23
N MET A 361 1.83 9.94 10.20
CA MET A 361 2.49 10.42 9.01
C MET A 361 1.55 11.31 8.19
N ASN A 362 2.00 12.50 7.82
CA ASN A 362 1.22 13.44 7.00
C ASN A 362 1.98 13.92 5.76
N LYS A 363 1.23 14.42 4.78
CA LYS A 363 1.75 14.88 3.49
C LYS A 363 2.79 16.00 3.62
N GLU A 364 2.65 16.89 4.60
CA GLU A 364 3.56 18.02 4.78
C GLU A 364 4.97 17.59 5.20
N ARG A 365 5.06 16.67 6.17
CA ARG A 365 6.35 16.12 6.60
C ARG A 365 6.97 15.25 5.51
N LEU A 366 6.18 14.44 4.80
CA LEU A 366 6.68 13.70 3.62
C LEU A 366 7.24 14.66 2.55
N LYS A 367 6.51 15.72 2.24
CA LYS A 367 6.95 16.76 1.29
C LYS A 367 8.22 17.45 1.75
N SER A 368 8.37 17.76 3.03
CA SER A 368 9.59 18.34 3.59
C SER A 368 10.79 17.41 3.39
N LEU A 369 10.66 16.13 3.77
CA LEU A 369 11.74 15.13 3.66
C LEU A 369 12.14 14.88 2.20
N LEU A 370 11.17 14.67 1.30
CA LEU A 370 11.45 14.47 -0.12
C LEU A 370 12.02 15.73 -0.80
N LEU A 371 11.59 16.92 -0.38
CA LEU A 371 12.17 18.17 -0.87
C LEU A 371 13.62 18.32 -0.42
N SER A 372 13.95 17.93 0.81
CA SER A 372 15.33 17.88 1.31
C SER A 372 16.17 16.91 0.47
N ALA A 373 15.68 15.71 0.19
CA ALA A 373 16.36 14.75 -0.69
C ALA A 373 16.62 15.37 -2.09
N LYS A 374 15.59 15.95 -2.70
CA LYS A 374 15.72 16.63 -4.00
C LYS A 374 16.78 17.72 -3.99
N LYS A 375 16.79 18.58 -2.96
CA LYS A 375 17.77 19.67 -2.79
C LYS A 375 19.19 19.16 -2.55
N ALA A 376 19.33 17.98 -1.95
CA ALA A 376 20.59 17.27 -1.81
C ALA A 376 21.04 16.57 -3.12
N ASN A 377 20.40 16.86 -4.25
CA ASN A 377 20.67 16.27 -5.56
C ASN A 377 20.46 14.75 -5.64
N ILE A 378 19.66 14.19 -4.71
CA ILE A 378 19.23 12.80 -4.77
C ILE A 378 18.31 12.61 -5.98
N ASN A 379 18.54 11.54 -6.73
CA ASN A 379 17.71 11.12 -7.86
C ASN A 379 17.12 9.73 -7.67
N MET A 380 17.50 8.99 -6.62
CA MET A 380 16.88 7.71 -6.24
C MET A 380 16.81 7.54 -4.73
N LEU A 381 15.69 7.02 -4.23
CA LEU A 381 15.56 6.51 -2.86
C LEU A 381 15.19 5.03 -2.91
N ARG A 382 15.67 4.24 -1.95
CA ARG A 382 15.24 2.86 -1.76
C ARG A 382 14.24 2.77 -0.62
N VAL A 383 12.98 2.45 -0.92
CA VAL A 383 11.99 2.13 0.12
C VAL A 383 12.32 0.73 0.62
N TRP A 384 12.90 0.68 1.82
CA TRP A 384 13.49 -0.53 2.40
C TRP A 384 12.44 -1.53 2.91
N GLY A 385 12.71 -2.82 2.69
CA GLY A 385 11.75 -3.92 2.87
C GLY A 385 11.32 -4.26 4.29
N GLY A 386 11.93 -3.72 5.35
CA GLY A 386 11.41 -3.94 6.70
C GLY A 386 10.46 -2.83 7.18
N GLY A 387 10.22 -1.82 6.35
CA GLY A 387 9.30 -0.73 6.62
C GLY A 387 7.88 -1.06 6.19
N ILE A 388 7.27 -0.13 5.45
CA ILE A 388 5.93 -0.26 4.87
C ILE A 388 5.96 0.07 3.37
N TYR A 389 4.97 -0.42 2.63
CA TYR A 389 4.61 0.25 1.38
C TYR A 389 4.04 1.63 1.73
N GLU A 390 4.75 2.68 1.33
CA GLU A 390 4.44 4.07 1.68
C GLU A 390 3.02 4.49 1.21
N PRO A 391 2.44 5.57 1.77
CA PRO A 391 1.16 6.09 1.32
C PRO A 391 1.28 6.68 -0.09
N ASP A 392 0.15 6.81 -0.80
CA ASP A 392 0.14 7.29 -2.18
C ASP A 392 0.81 8.67 -2.33
N ASP A 393 0.64 9.55 -1.33
CA ASP A 393 1.30 10.86 -1.24
C ASP A 393 2.83 10.78 -1.41
N PHE A 394 3.49 9.75 -0.89
CA PHE A 394 4.94 9.59 -1.03
C PHE A 394 5.35 9.42 -2.50
N TYR A 395 4.65 8.53 -3.23
CA TYR A 395 4.96 8.23 -4.62
C TYR A 395 4.53 9.39 -5.54
N GLU A 396 3.42 10.05 -5.25
CA GLU A 396 3.01 11.28 -5.94
C GLU A 396 4.08 12.37 -5.82
N LEU A 397 4.56 12.64 -4.60
CA LEU A 397 5.63 13.61 -4.36
C LEU A 397 6.94 13.18 -5.03
N ALA A 398 7.29 11.90 -4.99
CA ALA A 398 8.46 11.37 -5.69
C ALA A 398 8.36 11.57 -7.22
N ASN A 399 7.19 11.31 -7.82
CA ASN A 399 6.91 11.59 -9.23
C ASN A 399 7.10 13.07 -9.57
N GLU A 400 6.54 13.98 -8.77
CA GLU A 400 6.65 15.42 -8.96
C GLU A 400 8.09 15.92 -8.84
N MET A 401 8.82 15.38 -7.85
CA MET A 401 10.18 15.78 -7.53
C MET A 401 11.23 15.15 -8.44
N GLY A 402 10.89 14.08 -9.15
CA GLY A 402 11.81 13.34 -10.01
C GLY A 402 12.68 12.35 -9.25
N ILE A 403 12.24 11.85 -8.10
CA ILE A 403 13.01 10.91 -7.29
C ILE A 403 12.60 9.50 -7.72
N LEU A 404 13.50 8.74 -8.33
CA LEU A 404 13.28 7.33 -8.62
C LEU A 404 13.18 6.52 -7.34
N ILE A 405 12.42 5.44 -7.36
CA ILE A 405 12.19 4.56 -6.21
C ILE A 405 12.65 3.16 -6.55
N TRP A 406 13.64 2.67 -5.82
CA TRP A 406 13.87 1.23 -5.67
C TRP A 406 12.88 0.72 -4.62
N GLN A 407 11.94 -0.13 -5.02
CA GLN A 407 10.87 -0.59 -4.15
C GLN A 407 11.10 -2.04 -3.73
N ASP A 408 11.50 -2.24 -2.48
CA ASP A 408 11.49 -3.58 -1.90
C ASP A 408 10.04 -4.05 -1.68
N LEU A 409 9.80 -5.36 -1.72
CA LEU A 409 8.67 -5.97 -1.05
C LEU A 409 8.96 -6.05 0.46
N MET A 410 7.91 -6.13 1.29
CA MET A 410 8.06 -5.95 2.74
C MET A 410 8.59 -7.20 3.47
N PHE A 411 9.80 -7.63 3.09
CA PHE A 411 10.57 -8.73 3.66
C PHE A 411 12.01 -8.27 3.89
N ALA A 412 12.55 -8.44 5.09
CA ALA A 412 13.90 -7.98 5.42
C ALA A 412 14.56 -8.80 6.52
N VAL A 413 15.81 -9.22 6.27
CA VAL A 413 16.72 -9.88 7.23
C VAL A 413 16.04 -10.97 8.04
N ALA A 414 15.26 -11.82 7.37
CA ALA A 414 14.60 -12.94 8.00
C ALA A 414 14.25 -14.02 6.98
N LEU A 415 14.23 -15.27 7.44
CA LEU A 415 13.49 -16.32 6.76
C LEU A 415 12.01 -16.19 7.11
N TYR A 416 11.15 -16.54 6.16
CA TYR A 416 9.70 -16.40 6.27
C TYR A 416 9.01 -17.76 6.08
N PRO A 417 7.83 -17.98 6.68
CA PRO A 417 7.03 -19.16 6.40
C PRO A 417 6.73 -19.30 4.89
N SER A 418 6.70 -20.54 4.40
CA SER A 418 6.43 -20.86 2.99
C SER A 418 5.22 -21.77 2.80
N ASN A 419 4.40 -21.94 3.84
CA ASN A 419 3.15 -22.71 3.77
C ASN A 419 2.10 -22.00 2.89
N ASN A 420 1.07 -22.74 2.47
CA ASN A 420 0.06 -22.24 1.51
C ASN A 420 -0.69 -21.00 2.02
N GLU A 421 -1.10 -20.97 3.30
CA GLU A 421 -1.81 -19.84 3.91
C GLU A 421 -0.97 -18.56 3.83
N PHE A 422 0.29 -18.64 4.27
CA PHE A 422 1.21 -17.50 4.22
C PHE A 422 1.47 -17.05 2.77
N ARG A 423 1.73 -17.98 1.84
CA ARG A 423 1.94 -17.64 0.43
C ARG A 423 0.72 -17.00 -0.23
N GLN A 424 -0.49 -17.41 0.12
CA GLN A 424 -1.72 -16.82 -0.42
C GLN A 424 -1.93 -15.39 0.10
N SER A 425 -1.65 -15.15 1.39
CA SER A 425 -1.66 -13.82 1.98
C SER A 425 -0.63 -12.90 1.30
N VAL A 426 0.60 -13.39 1.11
CA VAL A 426 1.67 -12.66 0.39
C VAL A 426 1.30 -12.41 -1.08
N ALA A 427 0.73 -13.40 -1.78
CA ALA A 427 0.32 -13.21 -3.17
C ALA A 427 -0.75 -12.11 -3.31
N THR A 428 -1.70 -12.05 -2.39
CA THR A 428 -2.73 -11.00 -2.33
C THR A 428 -2.09 -9.63 -2.09
N GLU A 429 -1.18 -9.55 -1.12
CA GLU A 429 -0.39 -8.35 -0.82
C GLU A 429 0.38 -7.84 -2.03
N VAL A 430 1.22 -8.67 -2.62
CA VAL A 430 2.06 -8.28 -3.76
C VAL A 430 1.19 -7.88 -4.95
N GLN A 431 0.12 -8.63 -5.24
CA GLN A 431 -0.78 -8.29 -6.34
C GLN A 431 -1.44 -6.92 -6.13
N GLN A 432 -1.97 -6.64 -4.94
CA GLN A 432 -2.62 -5.37 -4.65
C GLN A 432 -1.61 -4.20 -4.64
N GLN A 433 -0.44 -4.38 -4.02
CA GLN A 433 0.57 -3.32 -3.92
C GLN A 433 1.20 -2.99 -5.28
N VAL A 434 1.53 -3.99 -6.09
CA VAL A 434 2.04 -3.76 -7.44
C VAL A 434 0.98 -3.06 -8.30
N ARG A 435 -0.30 -3.50 -8.26
CA ARG A 435 -1.39 -2.79 -8.97
C ARG A 435 -1.53 -1.34 -8.52
N ARG A 436 -1.46 -1.09 -7.21
CA ARG A 436 -1.54 0.26 -6.62
C ARG A 436 -0.39 1.14 -7.11
N LEU A 437 0.82 0.62 -7.17
CA LEU A 437 2.03 1.44 -7.29
C LEU A 437 2.65 1.50 -8.69
N GLN A 438 2.46 0.48 -9.54
CA GLN A 438 3.22 0.32 -10.80
C GLN A 438 3.05 1.48 -11.81
N HIS A 439 1.95 2.23 -11.71
CA HIS A 439 1.65 3.34 -12.62
C HIS A 439 2.54 4.57 -12.36
N ASN A 440 3.17 4.64 -11.20
CA ASN A 440 4.04 5.75 -10.81
C ASN A 440 5.35 5.72 -11.61
N PRO A 441 5.66 6.76 -12.41
CA PRO A 441 6.91 6.80 -13.18
C PRO A 441 8.17 6.79 -12.31
N CYS A 442 8.06 7.14 -11.02
CA CYS A 442 9.17 7.06 -10.09
C CYS A 442 9.65 5.62 -9.83
N ILE A 443 8.77 4.61 -9.86
CA ILE A 443 9.16 3.22 -9.54
C ILE A 443 10.17 2.72 -10.56
N ALA A 444 11.41 2.48 -10.13
CA ALA A 444 12.51 2.10 -11.00
C ALA A 444 12.68 0.58 -11.10
N VAL A 445 12.59 -0.10 -9.96
CA VAL A 445 12.83 -1.54 -9.83
C VAL A 445 12.03 -2.08 -8.65
N TRP A 446 11.63 -3.34 -8.76
CA TRP A 446 11.05 -4.12 -7.69
C TRP A 446 12.10 -5.09 -7.15
N ALA A 447 12.37 -5.06 -5.85
CA ALA A 447 13.27 -6.00 -5.20
C ALA A 447 12.48 -6.94 -4.28
N GLY A 448 12.79 -8.22 -4.31
CA GLY A 448 12.01 -9.23 -3.60
C GLY A 448 12.09 -9.15 -2.08
N ASN A 449 13.22 -8.67 -1.54
CA ASN A 449 13.49 -8.55 -0.12
C ASN A 449 14.74 -7.67 0.12
N ASN A 450 15.06 -7.43 1.40
CA ASN A 450 16.34 -6.93 1.85
C ASN A 450 17.20 -8.09 2.43
N GLU A 451 18.38 -8.32 1.83
CA GLU A 451 19.49 -9.13 2.35
C GLU A 451 19.20 -10.62 2.61
N ASN A 452 17.99 -11.15 2.33
CA ASN A 452 17.70 -12.55 2.64
C ASN A 452 18.54 -13.52 1.80
N GLU A 453 18.84 -13.16 0.54
CA GLU A 453 19.71 -13.99 -0.31
C GLU A 453 21.14 -14.07 0.24
N GLU A 454 21.70 -12.94 0.64
CA GLU A 454 23.02 -12.86 1.28
C GLU A 454 23.04 -13.60 2.62
N ALA A 455 22.01 -13.45 3.44
CA ALA A 455 21.90 -14.09 4.74
C ALA A 455 21.86 -15.62 4.63
N ILE A 456 21.20 -16.16 3.59
CA ILE A 456 21.22 -17.59 3.28
C ILE A 456 22.60 -18.01 2.76
N ALA A 457 23.16 -17.29 1.79
CA ALA A 457 24.44 -17.62 1.17
C ALA A 457 25.61 -17.59 2.17
N SER A 458 25.52 -16.72 3.17
CA SER A 458 26.55 -16.49 4.20
C SER A 458 26.21 -17.11 5.56
N SER A 459 25.13 -17.89 5.66
CA SER A 459 24.69 -18.56 6.88
C SER A 459 24.61 -17.65 8.12
N TRP A 460 23.96 -16.48 8.01
CA TRP A 460 23.86 -15.49 9.10
C TRP A 460 23.19 -16.03 10.37
N TRP A 461 22.27 -16.99 10.22
CA TRP A 461 21.59 -17.61 11.34
C TRP A 461 22.19 -18.99 11.59
N PRO A 462 22.74 -19.24 12.79
CA PRO A 462 23.27 -20.55 13.13
C PRO A 462 22.17 -21.61 13.08
N GLU A 463 22.53 -22.83 12.65
CA GLU A 463 21.65 -24.00 12.62
C GLU A 463 21.17 -24.44 14.00
#